data_AF-A0A081DEB5-F1
#
_entry.id   AF-A0A081DEB5-F1
#
_cell.length_a   1.000
_cell.length_b   1.000
_cell.length_c   1.000
_cell.angle_alpha   90.00
_cell.angle_beta   90.00
_cell.angle_gamma   90.00
#
_symmetry.space_group_name_H-M   'P 1'
#
loop_
_entity.id
_entity.type
_entity.pdbx_description
1 polymer ?
#
loop_
_entity_poly.entity_id
_entity_poly.type
_entity_poly.pdbx_seq_one_letter_code
_entity_poly.pdbx_strand_id
1 'polypeptide(L)'
;MVISMRYHGLVFASILNIPSIGLNIDPKIEQFTKEFDSPYLKTIEIGENEEIVLNLINSTLKAKNIDVSDIKVADFFVNRYKIMIDSMVTYIESND
;
A
#
# COMPACT_ATOMS: atom_id res chain seq x y z
N MET A 1 -7.59 9.47 8.74
CA MET A 1 -7.51 8.03 8.38
C MET A 1 -8.30 7.85 7.10
N VAL A 2 -7.87 6.96 6.21
CA VAL A 2 -8.54 6.61 4.95
C VAL A 2 -8.98 5.15 5.01
N ILE A 3 -10.22 4.84 4.65
CA ILE A 3 -10.66 3.46 4.42
C ILE A 3 -11.10 3.39 2.97
N SER A 4 -10.52 2.47 2.19
CA SER A 4 -10.81 2.44 0.75
C SER A 4 -10.68 1.06 0.13
N MET A 5 -11.54 0.82 -0.86
CA MET A 5 -11.47 -0.29 -1.82
C MET A 5 -10.65 0.08 -3.07
N ARG A 6 -10.17 1.33 -3.16
CA ARG A 6 -9.51 1.86 -4.35
C ARG A 6 -8.00 1.91 -4.13
N TYR A 7 -7.27 1.11 -4.91
CA TYR A 7 -5.81 1.06 -4.89
C TYR A 7 -5.16 2.45 -4.84
N HIS A 8 -5.48 3.33 -5.80
CA HIS A 8 -4.87 4.66 -5.87
C HIS A 8 -5.18 5.54 -4.64
N GLY A 9 -6.35 5.38 -4.02
CA GLY A 9 -6.68 6.08 -2.78
C GLY A 9 -5.76 5.66 -1.63
N LEU A 10 -5.44 4.37 -1.53
CA LEU A 10 -4.50 3.83 -0.54
C LEU A 10 -3.07 4.25 -0.85
N VAL A 11 -2.67 4.25 -2.12
CA VAL A 11 -1.36 4.75 -2.56
C VAL A 11 -1.13 6.19 -2.13
N PHE A 12 -2.08 7.09 -2.39
CA PHE A 12 -1.95 8.48 -1.99
C PHE A 12 -1.95 8.66 -0.48
N ALA A 13 -2.79 7.93 0.25
CA ALA A 13 -2.80 7.96 1.71
C ALA A 13 -1.43 7.54 2.26
N SER A 14 -0.84 6.48 1.70
CA SER A 14 0.50 6.03 2.03
C SER A 14 1.59 7.07 1.72
N ILE A 15 1.57 7.71 0.54
CA ILE A 15 2.52 8.78 0.17
C ILE A 15 2.47 9.93 1.18
N LEU A 16 1.27 10.28 1.63
CA LEU A 16 1.03 11.37 2.56
C LEU A 16 1.20 10.96 4.03
N ASN A 17 1.64 9.73 4.31
CA ASN A 17 1.76 9.16 5.66
C ASN A 17 0.47 9.26 6.47
N ILE A 18 -0.67 9.10 5.80
CA ILE A 18 -1.99 9.07 6.41
C ILE A 18 -2.34 7.61 6.71
N PRO A 19 -2.64 7.25 7.97
CA PRO A 19 -3.17 5.93 8.32
C PRO A 19 -4.30 5.51 7.39
N SER A 20 -4.18 4.34 6.79
CA SER A 20 -5.12 3.83 5.81
C SER A 20 -5.38 2.32 5.95
N ILE A 21 -6.63 1.94 5.68
CA ILE A 21 -7.07 0.55 5.66
C ILE A 21 -7.63 0.23 4.29
N GLY A 22 -7.02 -0.75 3.63
CA GLY A 22 -7.49 -1.34 2.40
C GLY A 22 -8.58 -2.37 2.67
N LEU A 23 -9.73 -2.21 2.04
CA LEU A 23 -10.74 -3.27 2.00
C LEU A 23 -10.34 -4.24 0.88
N ASN A 24 -10.02 -5.48 1.24
CA ASN A 24 -9.58 -6.48 0.28
C ASN A 24 -10.80 -7.10 -0.44
N ILE A 25 -11.07 -6.64 -1.66
CA ILE A 25 -12.08 -7.24 -2.56
C ILE A 25 -11.44 -7.76 -3.83
N ASP A 26 -10.19 -7.35 -4.09
CA ASP A 26 -9.40 -7.74 -5.26
C ASP A 26 -7.97 -8.00 -4.76
N PRO A 27 -7.32 -9.10 -5.19
CA PRO A 27 -5.95 -9.46 -4.79
C PRO A 27 -4.92 -8.34 -5.01
N LYS A 28 -5.21 -7.35 -5.87
CA LYS A 28 -4.36 -6.16 -6.06
C LYS A 28 -4.18 -5.34 -4.79
N ILE A 29 -5.18 -5.25 -3.93
CA ILE A 29 -5.09 -4.49 -2.68
C ILE A 29 -4.22 -5.24 -1.68
N GLU A 30 -4.43 -6.55 -1.54
CA GLU A 30 -3.57 -7.39 -0.73
C GLU A 30 -2.10 -7.33 -1.16
N GLN A 31 -1.85 -7.47 -2.47
CA GLN A 31 -0.53 -7.39 -3.05
C GLN A 31 0.14 -6.05 -2.74
N PHE A 32 -0.60 -4.95 -2.89
CA PHE A 32 -0.12 -3.62 -2.53
C PHE A 32 0.31 -3.52 -1.07
N THR A 33 -0.56 -3.94 -0.14
CA THR A 33 -0.24 -3.93 1.30
C THR A 33 1.01 -4.72 1.64
N LYS A 34 1.19 -5.89 1.04
CA LYS A 34 2.33 -6.78 1.31
C LYS A 34 3.63 -6.23 0.73
N GLU A 35 3.60 -5.71 -0.49
CA GLU A 35 4.79 -5.14 -1.15
C GLU A 35 5.31 -3.88 -0.44
N PHE A 36 4.42 -3.17 0.25
CA PHE A 36 4.69 -1.85 0.77
C PHE A 36 5.09 -1.82 2.25
N ASP A 37 4.81 -2.91 2.99
CA ASP A 37 5.11 -3.14 4.42
C ASP A 37 5.11 -1.87 5.28
N SER A 38 4.06 -1.06 5.14
CA SER A 38 3.95 0.21 5.86
C SER A 38 3.19 0.00 7.16
N PRO A 39 3.66 0.58 8.28
CA PRO A 39 2.92 0.54 9.55
C PRO A 39 1.59 1.30 9.47
N TYR A 40 1.44 2.18 8.47
CA TYR A 40 0.24 2.99 8.25
C TYR A 40 -0.79 2.35 7.34
N LEU A 41 -0.45 1.24 6.69
CA LEU A 41 -1.31 0.59 5.70
C LEU A 41 -1.57 -0.85 6.14
N LYS A 42 -2.84 -1.14 6.39
CA LYS A 42 -3.29 -2.50 6.69
C LYS A 42 -4.44 -2.88 5.77
N THR A 43 -4.65 -4.18 5.60
CA THR A 43 -5.78 -4.72 4.84
C THR A 43 -6.75 -5.42 5.77
N ILE A 44 -8.01 -5.43 5.36
CA ILE A 44 -9.06 -6.17 6.02
C ILE A 44 -9.98 -6.81 5.00
N GLU A 45 -10.39 -8.05 5.27
CA GLU A 45 -11.35 -8.78 4.46
C GLU A 45 -12.79 -8.32 4.74
N ILE A 46 -13.66 -8.43 3.75
CA ILE A 46 -15.09 -8.18 3.97
C ILE A 46 -15.68 -9.32 4.81
N GLY A 47 -16.37 -8.97 5.89
CA GLY A 47 -16.98 -9.93 6.81
C GLY A 47 -16.11 -10.30 8.01
N GLU A 48 -14.96 -9.63 8.17
CA GLU A 48 -14.14 -9.71 9.38
C GLU A 48 -14.90 -9.33 10.64
N ASN A 49 -14.47 -9.91 11.77
CA ASN A 49 -15.09 -9.66 13.05
C ASN A 49 -14.87 -8.20 13.50
N GLU A 50 -15.88 -7.57 14.08
CA GLU A 50 -15.81 -6.19 14.56
C GLU A 50 -14.64 -5.92 15.51
N GLU A 51 -14.33 -6.85 16.43
CA GLU A 51 -13.21 -6.72 17.35
C GLU A 51 -11.86 -6.69 16.60
N ILE A 52 -11.72 -7.52 15.56
CA ILE A 52 -10.53 -7.54 14.71
C ILE A 52 -10.40 -6.22 13.97
N VAL A 53 -11.50 -5.72 13.39
CA VAL A 53 -11.55 -4.43 12.69
C VAL A 53 -11.10 -3.30 13.62
N LEU A 54 -11.64 -3.25 14.84
CA LEU A 54 -11.33 -2.22 15.83
C LEU A 54 -9.86 -2.27 16.28
N ASN A 55 -9.33 -3.47 16.53
CA ASN A 55 -7.92 -3.66 16.88
C ASN A 55 -6.99 -3.19 15.76
N LEU A 56 -7.36 -3.48 14.51
CA LEU A 56 -6.61 -3.07 13.33
C LEU A 56 -6.61 -1.55 13.15
N ILE A 57 -7.77 -0.90 13.33
CA ILE A 57 -7.89 0.57 13.33
C ILE A 57 -7.00 1.19 14.40
N ASN A 58 -7.08 0.68 15.63
CA ASN A 58 -6.32 1.22 16.75
C ASN A 58 -4.80 1.07 16.56
N SER A 59 -4.33 -0.05 16.01
CA SER A 59 -2.91 -0.25 15.71
C SER A 59 -2.42 0.69 14.60
N THR A 60 -3.22 0.86 13.53
CA THR A 60 -2.89 1.74 12.40
C THR A 60 -2.87 3.22 12.83
N LEU A 61 -3.74 3.63 13.75
CA LEU A 61 -3.74 4.98 14.31
C LEU A 61 -2.55 5.25 15.23
N LYS A 62 -2.11 4.27 16.04
CA LYS A 62 -0.92 4.39 16.89
C LYS A 62 0.36 4.59 16.09
N ALA A 63 0.42 4.04 14.88
CA ALA A 63 1.56 4.24 13.99
C ALA A 63 1.81 5.73 13.68
N LYS A 64 0.80 6.62 13.78
CA LYS A 64 0.88 8.07 13.46
C LYS A 64 1.90 8.87 14.27
N ASN A 65 2.44 8.30 15.34
CA ASN A 65 3.48 8.93 16.16
C ASN A 65 4.90 8.45 15.80
N ILE A 66 5.06 7.63 14.75
CA ILE A 66 6.37 7.18 14.27
C ILE A 66 6.91 8.27 13.33
N ASP A 67 8.14 8.74 13.56
CA ASP A 67 8.79 9.65 12.62
C ASP A 67 8.95 8.96 11.25
N VAL A 68 8.43 9.60 10.21
CA VAL A 68 8.17 8.98 8.90
C VAL A 68 9.21 9.35 7.84
N SER A 69 10.28 10.03 8.25
CA SER A 69 11.38 10.42 7.35
C SER A 69 11.96 9.24 6.55
N ASP A 70 11.82 8.01 7.06
CA ASP A 70 12.37 6.79 6.46
C ASP A 70 11.37 5.99 5.62
N ILE A 71 10.09 6.38 5.53
CA ILE A 71 9.15 5.62 4.70
C ILE A 71 9.28 6.02 3.23
N LYS A 72 10.02 5.17 2.54
CA LYS A 72 10.42 5.24 1.13
C LYS A 72 9.28 4.95 0.14
N VAL A 73 8.08 5.44 0.41
CA VAL A 73 6.91 5.25 -0.46
C VAL A 73 7.19 5.71 -1.88
N ALA A 74 7.76 6.91 -1.97
CA ALA A 74 8.13 7.51 -3.24
C ALA A 74 9.19 6.68 -3.96
N ASP A 75 10.24 6.23 -3.24
CA ASP A 75 11.30 5.41 -3.83
C ASP A 75 10.77 4.05 -4.32
N PHE A 76 9.77 3.47 -3.65
CA PHE A 76 9.12 2.24 -4.11
C PHE A 76 8.47 2.46 -5.49
N PHE A 77 7.69 3.53 -5.66
CA PHE A 77 7.08 3.81 -6.96
C PHE A 77 8.13 4.10 -8.02
N VAL A 78 9.16 4.89 -7.69
CA VAL A 78 10.27 5.17 -8.60
C VAL A 78 10.96 3.87 -9.03
N ASN A 79 11.27 2.97 -8.10
CA ASN A 79 11.90 1.69 -8.40
C ASN A 79 10.98 0.77 -9.22
N ARG A 80 9.69 0.71 -8.88
CA ARG A 80 8.71 -0.10 -9.62
C ARG A 80 8.57 0.38 -11.06
N TYR A 81 8.45 1.69 -11.27
CA TYR A 81 8.38 2.27 -12.62
C TYR A 81 9.66 2.02 -13.39
N LYS A 82 10.83 2.14 -12.74
CA LYS A 82 12.11 1.84 -13.36
C LYS A 82 12.18 0.38 -13.84
N ILE A 83 11.85 -0.58 -12.97
CA ILE A 83 11.82 -2.02 -13.32
C ILE A 83 10.87 -2.29 -14.49
N MET A 84 9.69 -1.66 -14.48
CA MET A 84 8.70 -1.81 -15.56
C MET A 84 9.25 -1.29 -16.90
N ILE A 85 9.86 -0.10 -16.90
CA ILE A 85 10.49 0.49 -18.10
C ILE A 85 11.61 -0.42 -18.61
N ASP A 86 12.53 -0.84 -17.74
CA ASP A 86 13.66 -1.70 -18.10
C ASP A 86 13.19 -3.03 -18.72
N SER A 87 12.11 -3.60 -18.16
CA SER A 87 11.49 -4.83 -18.70
C SER A 87 10.87 -4.61 -20.08
N MET A 88 10.23 -3.46 -20.28
CA MET A 88 9.61 -3.10 -21.55
C MET A 88 10.66 -2.85 -22.64
N VAL A 89 11.77 -2.18 -22.31
CA VAL A 89 12.91 -1.97 -23.22
C VAL A 89 13.52 -3.32 -23.62
N THR A 90 13.81 -4.19 -22.65
CA THR A 90 14.36 -5.53 -22.91
C THR A 90 13.46 -6.36 -23.83
N TYR A 91 12.15 -6.27 -23.64
CA TYR A 91 11.18 -6.97 -24.48
C TYR A 91 11.20 -6.46 -25.93
N ILE A 92 11.28 -5.15 -26.14
CA ILE A 92 11.38 -4.55 -27.48
C ILE A 92 12.69 -5.01 -28.15
N GLU A 93 13.82 -4.88 -27.46
CA GLU A 93 15.14 -5.25 -27.99
C GLU A 93 15.30 -6.75 -28.29
N SER A 94 14.51 -7.62 -27.65
CA SER A 94 14.53 -9.07 -27.88
C SER A 94 13.57 -9.55 -28.96
N ASN A 95 12.70 -8.67 -29.47
CA ASN A 95 11.71 -8.99 -30.50
C ASN A 95 11.85 -8.12 -31.77
N ASP A 96 12.87 -7.27 -31.84
CA ASP A 96 13.39 -6.61 -33.06
C ASP A 96 14.52 -7.45 -33.70
#